data_AF-F0V1I9-F1
#
_entry.id   AF-F0V1I9-F1
#
_cell.length_a   1.000
_cell.length_b   1.000
_cell.length_c   1.000
_cell.angle_alpha   90.00
_cell.angle_beta   90.00
_cell.angle_gamma   90.00
#
_symmetry.space_group_name_H-M   'P 1'
#
loop_
_entity.id
_entity.type
_entity.pdbx_description
1 polymer ?
#
loop_
_entity_poly.entity_id
_entity_poly.type
_entity_poly.pdbx_seq_one_letter_code
_entity_poly.pdbx_strand_id
1 'polypeptide(L)'
;MSEERGKGSPLFLDPKKIREILIKGSESLQLSASDEEINDTVKLIESMQNDLLDIYNMPLNDEVSKDFHSHEELTLDELDKFLGKKI
;
A
#
# COMPACT_ATOMS: atom_id res chain seq x y z
N MET A 1 -25.91 -22.92 -9.35
CA MET A 1 -24.48 -23.21 -9.55
C MET A 1 -23.73 -22.06 -8.91
N SER A 2 -22.84 -22.37 -7.96
CA SER A 2 -22.10 -21.38 -7.18
C SER A 2 -21.09 -20.67 -8.08
N GLU A 3 -21.24 -19.36 -8.25
CA GLU A 3 -20.26 -18.55 -8.95
C GLU A 3 -18.95 -18.53 -8.14
N GLU A 4 -17.90 -19.11 -8.71
CA GLU A 4 -16.52 -19.00 -8.25
C GLU A 4 -16.14 -17.51 -8.14
N ARG A 5 -16.09 -16.98 -6.91
CA ARG A 5 -15.44 -15.69 -6.63
C ARG A 5 -13.92 -15.87 -6.66
N GLY A 6 -13.38 -16.22 -7.82
CA GLY A 6 -11.98 -15.95 -8.13
C GLY A 6 -11.84 -14.46 -8.41
N LYS A 7 -11.85 -13.62 -7.36
CA LYS A 7 -11.49 -12.20 -7.49
C LYS A 7 -10.03 -12.17 -7.92
N GLY A 8 -9.78 -11.93 -9.21
CA GLY A 8 -8.43 -11.80 -9.76
C GLY A 8 -7.62 -10.77 -8.97
N SER A 9 -6.31 -11.00 -8.87
CA SER A 9 -5.38 -10.06 -8.24
C SER A 9 -5.62 -8.64 -8.78
N PRO A 10 -5.72 -7.61 -7.92
CA PRO A 10 -5.88 -6.24 -8.37
C PRO A 10 -4.78 -5.84 -9.37
N LEU A 11 -5.16 -5.11 -10.41
CA LEU A 11 -4.24 -4.68 -11.48
C LEU A 11 -3.06 -3.84 -10.96
N PHE A 12 -3.19 -3.21 -9.78
CA PHE A 12 -2.13 -2.42 -9.16
C PHE A 12 -1.05 -3.29 -8.47
N LEU A 13 -1.29 -4.59 -8.27
CA LEU A 13 -0.28 -5.53 -7.75
C LEU A 13 0.52 -6.21 -8.89
N ASP A 14 0.29 -5.86 -10.15
CA ASP A 14 1.14 -6.29 -11.25
C ASP A 14 2.52 -5.60 -11.14
N PRO A 15 3.64 -6.33 -11.15
CA PRO A 15 4.98 -5.76 -11.01
C PRO A 15 5.28 -4.64 -12.01
N LYS A 16 4.78 -4.73 -13.25
CA LYS A 16 4.95 -3.69 -14.26
C LYS A 16 4.19 -2.42 -13.88
N LYS A 17 3.01 -2.57 -13.29
CA LYS A 17 2.18 -1.46 -12.83
C LYS A 17 2.74 -0.83 -11.57
N ILE A 18 3.25 -1.62 -10.63
CA ILE A 18 3.98 -1.13 -9.46
C ILE A 18 5.17 -0.27 -9.91
N ARG A 19 5.98 -0.77 -10.87
CA ARG A 19 7.10 -0.02 -11.43
C ARG A 19 6.65 1.31 -12.06
N GLU A 20 5.58 1.29 -12.86
CA GLU A 20 5.02 2.48 -13.50
C GLU A 20 4.56 3.53 -12.46
N ILE A 21 3.93 3.07 -11.37
CA ILE A 21 3.50 3.91 -10.24
C ILE A 21 4.71 4.54 -9.54
N LEU A 22 5.76 3.75 -9.25
CA LEU A 22 6.96 4.23 -8.57
C LEU A 22 7.70 5.30 -9.40
N ILE A 23 7.84 5.08 -10.71
CA ILE A 23 8.45 6.07 -11.62
C ILE A 23 7.64 7.37 -11.61
N LYS A 24 6.34 7.29 -11.91
CA LYS A 24 5.47 8.48 -11.95
C LYS A 24 5.40 9.20 -10.62
N GLY A 25 5.38 8.45 -9.51
CA GLY A 25 5.41 8.98 -8.16
C GLY A 25 6.69 9.75 -7.87
N SER A 26 7.85 9.17 -8.19
CA SER A 26 9.15 9.83 -8.03
C SER A 26 9.25 11.11 -8.87
N GLU A 27 8.82 11.08 -10.14
CA GLU A 27 8.79 12.25 -11.02
C GLU A 27 7.88 13.36 -10.46
N SER A 28 6.67 13.00 -10.01
CA SER A 28 5.70 13.94 -9.45
C SER A 28 6.21 14.59 -8.16
N LEU A 29 6.96 13.84 -7.36
CA LEU A 29 7.58 14.32 -6.11
C LEU A 29 8.94 15.01 -6.34
N GLN A 30 9.38 15.14 -7.60
CA GLN A 30 10.70 15.67 -7.96
C GLN A 30 11.86 14.94 -7.27
N LEU A 31 11.67 13.63 -7.00
CA LEU A 31 12.67 12.75 -6.43
C LEU A 31 13.45 12.06 -7.55
N SER A 32 14.77 12.00 -7.42
CA SER A 32 15.62 11.20 -8.29
C SER A 32 15.72 9.78 -7.74
N ALA A 33 14.73 8.94 -8.04
CA ALA A 33 14.82 7.51 -7.73
C ALA A 33 15.65 6.79 -8.80
N SER A 34 16.66 6.04 -8.37
CA SER A 34 17.45 5.18 -9.25
C SER A 34 16.67 3.93 -9.67
N ASP A 35 17.07 3.32 -10.79
CA ASP A 35 16.47 2.05 -11.25
C ASP A 35 16.64 0.91 -10.23
N GLU A 36 17.72 0.94 -9.44
CA GLU A 36 17.99 -0.03 -8.38
C GLU A 36 16.99 0.13 -7.22
N GLU A 37 16.78 1.35 -6.73
CA GLU A 37 15.80 1.66 -5.68
C GLU A 37 14.37 1.29 -6.13
N ILE A 38 14.02 1.55 -7.39
CA ILE A 38 12.73 1.16 -7.95
C ILE A 38 12.59 -0.37 -7.96
N ASN A 39 13.60 -1.10 -8.43
CA ASN A 39 13.55 -2.55 -8.49
C ASN A 39 13.48 -3.21 -7.11
N ASP A 40 14.22 -2.70 -6.13
CA ASP A 40 14.19 -3.21 -4.76
C ASP A 40 12.84 -2.93 -4.10
N THR A 41 12.26 -1.75 -4.36
CA THR A 41 10.91 -1.42 -3.89
C THR A 41 9.85 -2.32 -4.54
N VAL A 42 9.96 -2.63 -5.84
CA VAL A 42 9.06 -3.58 -6.51
C VAL A 42 9.12 -4.95 -5.81
N LYS A 43 10.32 -5.49 -5.57
CA LYS A 43 10.49 -6.78 -4.89
C LYS A 43 9.91 -6.78 -3.48
N LEU A 44 10.07 -5.67 -2.74
CA LEU A 44 9.48 -5.53 -1.42
C LEU A 44 7.95 -5.60 -1.49
N ILE A 45 7.33 -4.87 -2.41
CA ILE A 45 5.88 -4.89 -2.59
C ILE A 45 5.39 -6.27 -3.05
N GLU A 46 6.12 -6.93 -3.95
CA GLU A 46 5.85 -8.33 -4.34
C GLU A 46 5.89 -9.29 -3.15
N SER A 47 6.85 -9.11 -2.24
CA SER A 47 6.95 -9.96 -1.03
C SER A 47 5.74 -9.82 -0.09
N MET A 48 5.07 -8.67 -0.15
CA MET A 48 3.86 -8.36 0.64
C MET A 48 2.56 -8.68 -0.11
N GLN A 49 2.63 -9.23 -1.32
CA GLN A 49 1.46 -9.36 -2.21
C GLN A 49 0.31 -10.15 -1.57
N ASN A 50 0.61 -11.22 -0.83
CA ASN A 50 -0.41 -12.02 -0.15
C ASN A 50 -1.11 -11.21 0.95
N ASP A 51 -0.35 -10.50 1.79
CA ASP A 51 -0.91 -9.66 2.85
C ASP A 51 -1.79 -8.54 2.26
N LEU A 52 -1.36 -7.94 1.15
CA LEU A 52 -2.12 -6.92 0.43
C LEU A 52 -3.42 -7.47 -0.19
N LEU A 53 -3.39 -8.71 -0.68
CA LEU A 53 -4.58 -9.41 -1.17
C LEU A 53 -5.54 -9.74 -0.03
N ASP A 54 -5.03 -10.13 1.13
CA ASP A 54 -5.85 -10.40 2.32
C ASP A 54 -6.57 -9.14 2.78
N ILE A 55 -5.85 -8.01 2.84
CA ILE A 55 -6.45 -6.69 3.14
C ILE A 55 -7.49 -6.30 2.08
N TYR A 56 -7.17 -6.43 0.79
CA TYR A 56 -8.08 -6.08 -0.30
C TYR A 56 -9.38 -6.90 -0.29
N ASN A 57 -9.29 -8.16 0.12
CA ASN A 57 -10.43 -9.07 0.20
C ASN A 57 -11.17 -9.00 1.55
N MET A 58 -10.66 -8.25 2.52
CA MET A 58 -11.28 -8.10 3.82
C MET A 58 -12.67 -7.48 3.66
N PRO A 59 -13.71 -8.06 4.28
CA PRO A 59 -15.05 -7.51 4.20
C PRO A 59 -15.08 -6.14 4.88
N LEU A 60 -15.50 -5.12 4.13
CA LEU A 60 -15.82 -3.80 4.69
C LEU A 60 -17.09 -3.94 5.55
N ASN A 61 -16.91 -4.24 6.83
CA ASN A 61 -17.97 -4.27 7.82
C ASN A 61 -17.76 -3.14 8.85
N ASP A 62 -18.79 -2.88 9.67
CA ASP A 62 -18.77 -1.78 10.65
C ASP A 62 -17.73 -1.96 11.77
N GLU A 63 -17.10 -3.13 11.88
CA GLU A 63 -15.98 -3.37 12.80
C GLU A 63 -14.64 -2.98 12.16
N VAL A 64 -14.41 -3.33 10.90
CA VAL A 64 -13.22 -2.92 10.12
C VAL A 64 -13.23 -1.41 9.84
N SER A 65 -14.40 -0.81 9.61
CA SER A 65 -14.50 0.65 9.39
C SER A 65 -14.19 1.48 10.63
N LYS A 66 -14.39 0.94 11.84
CA LYS A 66 -14.01 1.58 13.09
C LYS A 66 -12.49 1.61 13.31
N ASP A 67 -11.80 0.54 12.90
CA ASP A 67 -10.33 0.50 12.92
C ASP A 67 -9.71 1.36 11.81
N PHE A 68 -10.42 1.51 10.69
CA PHE A 68 -10.10 2.43 9.58
C PHE A 68 -10.80 3.78 9.70
N HIS A 69 -11.08 4.25 10.92
CA HIS A 69 -11.29 5.68 11.12
C HIS A 69 -9.99 6.39 10.77
N SER A 70 -9.92 6.79 9.50
CA SER A 70 -9.15 7.90 8.97
C SER A 70 -8.96 8.93 10.08
N HIS A 71 -7.80 8.93 10.74
CA HIS A 71 -7.25 10.14 11.31
C HIS A 71 -6.92 11.03 10.10
N GLU A 72 -7.98 11.60 9.52
CA GLU A 72 -7.94 12.42 8.31
C GLU A 72 -7.02 13.63 8.51
N GLU A 73 -6.73 13.94 9.79
CA GLU A 73 -5.64 14.78 10.24
C GLU A 73 -4.93 14.07 11.40
N LEU A 74 -3.67 13.67 11.22
CA LEU A 74 -2.80 13.38 12.35
C LEU A 74 -2.53 14.71 13.07
N THR A 75 -2.94 14.80 14.33
CA THR A 75 -2.55 15.93 15.17
C THR A 75 -1.03 15.95 15.35
N LEU A 76 -0.45 17.12 15.61
CA LEU A 76 1.00 17.25 15.86
C LEU A 76 1.47 16.30 16.99
N ASP A 77 0.64 16.07 18.00
CA ASP A 77 0.91 15.14 19.10
C ASP A 77 0.94 13.66 18.63
N GLU A 78 0.13 13.28 17.66
CA GLU A 78 0.12 11.93 17.08
C GLU A 78 1.34 11.71 16.18
N LEU A 79 1.75 12.74 15.44
CA LEU A 79 3.01 12.73 14.69
C LEU A 79 4.22 12.60 15.62
N ASP A 80 4.26 13.34 16.72
CA ASP A 80 5.34 13.25 17.71
C ASP A 80 5.38 11.91 18.42
N LYS A 81 4.23 11.25 18.65
CA LYS A 81 4.19 9.88 19.19
C LYS A 81 4.68 8.84 18.20
N PHE A 82 4.34 9.01 16.92
CA PHE A 82 4.76 8.10 15.86
C PHE A 82 6.27 8.23 15.57
N LEU A 83 6.76 9.46 15.45
CA LEU A 83 8.17 9.79 15.17
C LEU A 83 9.06 9.72 16.42
N GLY A 84 8.49 9.92 17.60
CA GLY A 84 9.16 9.86 18.90
C GLY A 84 9.47 8.45 19.39
N LYS A 85 8.92 7.41 18.74
CA LYS A 85 9.48 6.06 18.80
C LYS A 85 10.75 5.99 17.94
N LYS A 86 11.80 6.69 18.38
CA LYS A 86 13.15 6.45 17.88
C LYS A 86 13.86 5.38 18.70
N ILE A 87 14.36 4.42 17.94
CA ILE A 87 15.56 3.59 18.15
C ILE A 87 16.72 4.46 18.65
#